data_AF-A0A9P4XQ10-F1
#
_entry.id   AF-A0A9P4XQ10-F1
#
_cell.length_a   1.000
_cell.length_b   1.000
_cell.length_c   1.000
_cell.angle_alpha   90.00
_cell.angle_beta   90.00
_cell.angle_gamma   90.00
#
_symmetry.space_group_name_H-M   'P 1'
#
loop_
_entity.id
_entity.type
_entity.pdbx_description
1 polymer ?
#
loop_
_entity_poly.entity_id
_entity_poly.type
_entity_poly.pdbx_seq_one_letter_code
_entity_poly.pdbx_strand_id
1 'polypeptide(L)'
;MKGTDAIAPAVAALEKAENVEQHPAKGSYPPISSIPNTSPKRLAQAAEDAPKDVAQSAKTVLYLAYGSNMCAETFLGKRKVRPLSQMNVSVPILRLTFDLPGLPYREPCFANVGYRKLPEKPKLPDPLHPPIVPPINPPKTEQEWDGGLMGVVYEVTEEDWRNIMRTEGGGSGYQEIMVPCLPMPADVGVPEKPFPPVPTLPKPFLARTLYAPYIPLEPDSDKRSWWTRFVIGPHRPKPDYAQPSARYLKLLQDGAREHDLPLAYQDYLASMQPYTATTLRQKIGQNLFLLFWAPMLLWFFGITTFLADERGRVPRWAANTISGLFGVMWYSYDKIFIFIFGDGERTQDSKDESKRRKSFSLGTVGTDEEKASLMQESEEEEE
;
A
#
# COMPACT_ATOMS: atom_id res chain seq x y z
N MET A 1 23.07 -23.44 -1.60
CA MET A 1 21.81 -22.68 -1.73
C MET A 1 22.06 -21.27 -1.19
N LYS A 2 22.12 -20.26 -2.07
CA LYS A 2 22.20 -18.86 -1.64
C LYS A 2 20.87 -18.53 -0.94
N GLY A 3 20.93 -18.27 0.37
CA GLY A 3 19.75 -17.98 1.18
C GLY A 3 19.05 -16.74 0.66
N THR A 4 17.82 -16.92 0.18
CA THR A 4 16.88 -15.82 -0.05
C THR A 4 16.69 -15.09 1.28
N ASP A 5 17.08 -13.83 1.35
CA ASP A 5 16.80 -12.97 2.50
C ASP A 5 15.28 -12.98 2.74
N ALA A 6 14.85 -13.47 3.90
CA ALA A 6 13.44 -13.62 4.21
C ALA A 6 12.81 -12.23 4.41
N ILE A 7 11.83 -11.91 3.56
CA ILE A 7 11.06 -10.68 3.64
C ILE A 7 9.97 -10.87 4.72
N ALA A 8 9.95 -9.97 5.70
CA ALA A 8 9.06 -9.84 6.83
C ALA A 8 8.23 -8.54 6.72
N PRO A 9 7.07 -8.53 6.03
CA PRO A 9 6.18 -7.37 5.90
C PRO A 9 5.80 -6.73 7.25
N ALA A 10 5.78 -7.54 8.31
CA ALA A 10 5.57 -7.13 9.69
C ALA A 10 6.53 -6.01 10.15
N VAL A 11 7.79 -6.03 9.71
CA VAL A 11 8.78 -5.01 10.08
C VAL A 11 8.41 -3.67 9.44
N ALA A 12 8.04 -3.66 8.15
CA ALA A 12 7.60 -2.44 7.47
C ALA A 12 6.29 -1.90 8.06
N ALA A 13 5.36 -2.78 8.44
CA ALA A 13 4.11 -2.40 9.10
C ALA A 13 4.38 -1.74 10.47
N LEU A 14 5.32 -2.27 11.25
CA LEU A 14 5.72 -1.73 12.55
C LEU A 14 6.35 -0.33 12.41
N GLU A 15 7.27 -0.14 11.47
CA GLU A 15 7.90 1.16 11.16
C GLU A 15 6.86 2.21 10.72
N LYS A 16 5.89 1.82 9.88
CA LYS A 16 4.81 2.73 9.47
C LYS A 16 3.89 3.07 10.65
N ALA A 17 3.65 2.15 11.57
CA ALA A 17 2.84 2.37 12.77
C ALA A 17 3.51 3.34 13.77
N GLU A 18 4.83 3.31 13.93
CA GLU A 18 5.56 4.27 14.77
C GLU A 18 5.41 5.71 14.26
N ASN A 19 5.57 5.89 12.94
CA ASN A 19 5.47 7.20 12.28
C ASN A 19 4.07 7.82 12.36
N VAL A 20 3.06 7.07 12.83
CA VAL A 20 1.70 7.59 13.08
C VAL A 20 1.70 8.61 14.21
N GLU A 21 2.48 8.40 15.26
CA GLU A 21 2.38 9.19 16.50
C GLU A 21 3.22 10.47 16.48
N GLN A 22 4.16 10.58 15.55
CA GLN A 22 5.00 11.75 15.38
C GLN A 22 4.38 12.71 14.35
N HIS A 23 3.99 13.92 14.78
CA HIS A 23 3.62 15.00 13.87
C HIS A 23 4.69 16.10 13.92
N PRO A 24 5.34 16.44 12.79
CA PRO A 24 6.27 17.56 12.76
C PRO A 24 5.52 18.86 13.04
N ALA A 25 6.17 19.79 13.75
CA ALA A 25 5.58 21.09 14.02
C ALA A 25 5.26 21.82 12.69
N LYS A 26 4.12 22.49 12.60
CA LYS A 26 3.74 23.25 11.40
C LYS A 26 4.83 24.29 11.09
N GLY A 27 5.33 24.28 9.85
CA GLY A 27 6.40 25.18 9.40
C GLY A 27 7.83 24.72 9.77
N SER A 28 8.01 23.54 10.37
CA SER A 28 9.34 23.00 10.66
C SER A 28 10.12 22.49 9.44
N TYR A 29 9.45 22.36 8.29
CA TYR A 29 10.04 21.93 7.03
C TYR A 29 9.61 22.87 5.89
N PRO A 30 10.47 23.06 4.86
CA PRO A 30 10.17 23.93 3.73
C PRO A 30 9.08 23.34 2.82
N PRO A 31 8.39 24.16 2.01
CA PRO A 31 7.38 23.67 1.08
C PRO A 31 8.02 22.82 -0.03
N ILE A 32 7.25 21.87 -0.58
CA ILE A 32 7.68 20.99 -1.67
C ILE A 32 8.10 21.77 -2.93
N SER A 33 7.46 22.92 -3.17
CA SER A 33 7.76 23.83 -4.28
C SER A 33 9.17 24.46 -4.20
N SER A 34 9.84 24.36 -3.05
CA SER A 34 11.23 24.77 -2.88
C SER A 34 12.25 23.78 -3.48
N ILE A 35 11.80 22.58 -3.87
CA ILE A 35 12.65 21.53 -4.44
C ILE A 35 12.67 21.72 -5.96
N PRO A 36 13.85 21.80 -6.60
CA PRO A 36 13.93 22.00 -8.04
C PRO A 36 13.52 20.74 -8.82
N ASN A 37 13.14 20.93 -10.09
CA ASN A 37 12.84 19.81 -10.98
C ASN A 37 14.11 19.02 -11.36
N THR A 38 13.98 17.71 -11.53
CA THR A 38 15.10 16.85 -11.96
C THR A 38 15.63 17.26 -13.33
N SER A 39 16.95 17.41 -13.44
CA SER A 39 17.57 17.90 -14.67
C SER A 39 17.49 16.89 -15.83
N PRO A 40 17.34 17.32 -17.09
CA PRO A 40 17.36 16.42 -18.25
C PRO A 40 18.63 15.57 -18.33
N LYS A 41 19.79 16.12 -17.90
CA LYS A 41 21.06 15.38 -17.83
C LYS A 41 20.97 14.20 -16.86
N ARG A 42 20.35 14.39 -15.69
CA ARG A 42 20.16 13.34 -14.69
C ARG A 42 19.20 12.25 -15.17
N LEU A 43 18.14 12.64 -15.89
CA LEU A 43 17.22 11.69 -16.54
C LEU A 43 17.94 10.87 -17.61
N ALA A 44 18.76 11.50 -18.45
CA ALA A 44 19.55 10.81 -19.47
C ALA A 44 20.54 9.81 -18.87
N GLN A 45 21.13 10.11 -17.70
CA GLN A 45 21.99 9.16 -16.97
C GLN A 45 21.21 7.94 -16.43
N ALA A 46 19.91 8.08 -16.17
CA ALA A 46 19.04 7.01 -15.72
C ALA A 46 18.27 6.31 -16.84
N ALA A 47 18.48 6.71 -18.11
CA ALA A 47 17.83 6.06 -19.23
C ALA A 47 18.31 4.59 -19.34
N GLU A 48 17.42 3.70 -19.78
CA GLU A 48 17.72 2.27 -19.90
C GLU A 48 18.88 1.97 -20.86
N ASP A 49 19.02 2.79 -21.90
CA ASP A 49 20.05 2.73 -22.93
C ASP A 49 21.30 3.59 -22.60
N ALA A 50 21.40 4.14 -21.39
CA ALA A 50 22.55 4.92 -20.98
C ALA A 50 23.83 4.05 -20.96
N PRO A 51 24.98 4.56 -21.48
CA PRO A 51 26.26 3.87 -21.34
C PRO A 51 26.58 3.56 -19.87
N LYS A 52 27.14 2.38 -19.59
CA LYS A 52 27.37 1.92 -18.20
C LYS A 52 28.25 2.86 -17.39
N ASP A 53 29.26 3.43 -18.02
CA ASP A 53 30.15 4.44 -17.44
C ASP A 53 29.40 5.72 -17.04
N VAL A 54 28.45 6.16 -17.89
CA VAL A 54 27.59 7.32 -17.61
C VAL A 54 26.59 7.01 -16.49
N ALA A 55 25.98 5.82 -16.49
CA ALA A 55 25.05 5.39 -15.45
C ALA A 55 25.75 5.22 -14.08
N GLN A 56 26.96 4.67 -14.05
CA GLN A 56 27.75 4.47 -12.82
C GLN A 56 28.36 5.77 -12.28
N SER A 57 28.46 6.83 -13.09
CA SER A 57 28.94 8.14 -12.63
C SER A 57 27.96 8.84 -11.67
N ALA A 58 26.69 8.41 -11.64
CA ALA A 58 25.68 8.98 -10.76
C ALA A 58 25.92 8.57 -9.30
N LYS A 59 26.19 9.56 -8.45
CA LYS A 59 26.34 9.40 -6.98
C LYS A 59 25.01 9.55 -6.21
N THR A 60 23.91 9.72 -6.93
CA THR A 60 22.58 10.01 -6.38
C THR A 60 21.60 8.92 -6.81
N VAL A 61 20.58 8.71 -5.98
CA VAL A 61 19.54 7.71 -6.20
C VAL A 61 18.26 8.39 -6.66
N LEU A 62 17.66 7.90 -7.75
CA LEU A 62 16.29 8.26 -8.13
C LEU A 62 15.34 7.30 -7.41
N TYR A 63 14.55 7.83 -6.49
CA TYR A 63 13.60 7.10 -5.67
C TYR A 63 12.17 7.47 -6.05
N LEU A 64 11.39 6.49 -6.51
CA LEU A 64 9.95 6.64 -6.76
C LEU A 64 9.15 6.44 -5.46
N ALA A 65 8.50 7.50 -5.03
CA ALA A 65 7.48 7.51 -3.99
C ALA A 65 6.07 7.43 -4.61
N TYR A 66 5.25 6.51 -4.09
CA TYR A 66 3.86 6.30 -4.53
C TYR A 66 2.83 6.27 -3.38
N GLY A 67 3.31 6.30 -2.13
CA GLY A 67 2.49 6.23 -0.93
C GLY A 67 2.67 7.48 -0.06
N SER A 68 2.71 7.31 1.26
CA SER A 68 2.87 8.40 2.22
C SER A 68 4.11 9.29 1.98
N ASN A 69 5.16 8.78 1.34
CA ASN A 69 6.36 9.56 1.00
C ASN A 69 6.14 10.63 -0.07
N MET A 70 5.00 10.64 -0.76
CA MET A 70 4.65 11.77 -1.63
C MET A 70 4.32 13.04 -0.84
N CYS A 71 3.95 12.91 0.44
CA CYS A 71 3.60 14.06 1.27
C CYS A 71 4.82 14.66 1.95
N ALA A 72 4.98 15.98 1.86
CA ALA A 72 6.05 16.74 2.48
C ALA A 72 6.10 16.57 4.01
N GLU A 73 4.94 16.45 4.68
CA GLU A 73 4.87 16.17 6.13
C GLU A 73 5.65 14.89 6.46
N THR A 74 5.49 13.87 5.62
CA THR A 74 6.12 12.57 5.82
C THR A 74 7.58 12.58 5.38
N PHE A 75 7.86 13.07 4.18
CA PHE A 75 9.18 12.98 3.57
C PHE A 75 10.18 14.01 4.13
N LEU A 76 9.79 15.28 4.16
CA LEU A 76 10.63 16.37 4.67
C LEU A 76 10.54 16.47 6.19
N GLY A 77 9.35 16.29 6.77
CA GLY A 77 9.11 16.44 8.19
C GLY A 77 9.54 15.23 9.01
N LYS A 78 8.81 14.12 8.92
CA LYS A 78 9.03 12.92 9.74
C LYS A 78 10.37 12.24 9.42
N ARG A 79 10.63 12.00 8.13
CA ARG A 79 11.87 11.34 7.68
C ARG A 79 13.09 12.25 7.67
N LYS A 80 12.89 13.57 7.69
CA LYS A 80 13.95 14.59 7.65
C LYS A 80 14.85 14.43 6.41
N VAL A 81 14.29 13.95 5.30
CA VAL A 81 15.00 13.80 4.04
C VAL A 81 14.67 14.98 3.16
N ARG A 82 15.67 15.75 2.72
CA ARG A 82 15.49 16.81 1.73
C ARG A 82 16.04 16.36 0.38
N PRO A 83 15.19 16.10 -0.62
CA PRO A 83 15.66 15.68 -1.94
C PRO A 83 16.39 16.82 -2.66
N LEU A 84 17.33 16.43 -3.52
CA LEU A 84 18.10 17.33 -4.38
C LEU A 84 17.25 17.86 -5.54
N SER A 85 16.38 17.01 -6.07
CA SER A 85 15.43 17.36 -7.12
C SER A 85 14.21 16.44 -7.08
N GLN A 86 13.14 16.81 -7.78
CA GLN A 86 11.92 16.01 -7.87
C GLN A 86 11.30 16.03 -9.27
N MET A 87 10.46 15.04 -9.57
CA MET A 87 9.73 14.95 -10.83
C MET A 87 8.49 14.09 -10.71
N ASN A 88 7.36 14.56 -11.24
CA ASN A 88 6.16 13.74 -11.35
C ASN A 88 6.35 12.70 -12.45
N VAL A 89 5.91 11.47 -12.20
CA VAL A 89 6.04 10.37 -13.17
C VAL A 89 4.80 9.50 -13.25
N SER A 90 4.61 8.90 -14.41
CA SER A 90 3.68 7.79 -14.64
C SER A 90 4.48 6.48 -14.76
N VAL A 91 3.97 5.41 -14.16
CA VAL A 91 4.57 4.07 -14.17
C VAL A 91 3.53 3.07 -14.68
N PRO A 92 3.42 2.90 -16.02
CA PRO A 92 2.33 2.12 -16.62
C PRO A 92 2.32 0.64 -16.23
N ILE A 93 3.47 0.08 -15.83
CA ILE A 93 3.58 -1.34 -15.49
C ILE A 93 3.08 -1.67 -14.07
N LEU A 94 2.88 -0.65 -13.22
CA LEU A 94 2.45 -0.80 -11.84
C LEU A 94 1.07 -0.18 -11.61
N ARG A 95 0.38 -0.66 -10.58
CA ARG A 95 -0.83 -0.05 -9.99
C ARG A 95 -0.64 0.12 -8.49
N LEU A 96 -1.29 1.12 -7.92
CA LEU A 96 -1.40 1.27 -6.47
C LEU A 96 -2.30 0.18 -5.88
N THR A 97 -1.91 -0.38 -4.75
CA THR A 97 -2.65 -1.40 -3.98
C THR A 97 -2.54 -1.11 -2.48
N PHE A 98 -3.45 -1.66 -1.67
CA PHE A 98 -3.44 -1.50 -0.21
C PHE A 98 -3.44 -2.87 0.49
N ASP A 99 -2.49 -3.71 0.11
CA ASP A 99 -2.40 -5.11 0.55
C ASP A 99 -1.29 -5.35 1.58
N LEU A 100 -0.51 -4.32 1.94
CA LEU A 100 0.47 -4.43 3.03
C LEU A 100 -0.28 -4.36 4.38
N PRO A 101 -0.32 -5.43 5.18
CA PRO A 101 -1.11 -5.45 6.41
C PRO A 101 -0.47 -4.60 7.51
N GLY A 102 -1.28 -3.78 8.17
CA GLY A 102 -0.87 -2.97 9.30
C GLY A 102 -1.43 -3.48 10.63
N LEU A 103 -1.98 -2.57 11.42
CA LEU A 103 -2.61 -2.86 12.71
C LEU A 103 -4.14 -2.85 12.57
N PRO A 104 -4.82 -3.98 12.84
CA PRO A 104 -6.27 -4.03 12.85
C PRO A 104 -6.90 -2.91 13.71
N TYR A 105 -8.07 -2.44 13.28
CA TYR A 105 -8.86 -1.37 13.89
C TYR A 105 -8.24 0.03 13.92
N ARG A 106 -6.95 0.22 13.61
CA ARG A 106 -6.29 1.53 13.64
C ARG A 106 -5.76 1.92 12.27
N GLU A 107 -4.85 1.10 11.72
CA GLU A 107 -4.19 1.32 10.44
C GLU A 107 -4.15 0.00 9.69
N PRO A 108 -5.28 -0.47 9.14
CA PRO A 108 -5.40 -1.89 8.79
C PRO A 108 -4.51 -2.33 7.64
N CYS A 109 -4.24 -1.42 6.70
CA CYS A 109 -3.32 -1.65 5.60
C CYS A 109 -2.64 -0.36 5.11
N PHE A 110 -1.56 -0.55 4.37
CA PHE A 110 -0.72 0.49 3.80
C PHE A 110 -0.53 0.31 2.29
N ALA A 111 -0.05 1.36 1.62
CA ALA A 111 0.19 1.33 0.19
C ALA A 111 1.31 0.35 -0.19
N ASN A 112 1.08 -0.34 -1.29
CA ASN A 112 2.03 -1.20 -1.99
C ASN A 112 1.78 -1.07 -3.50
N VAL A 113 2.58 -1.74 -4.33
CA VAL A 113 2.40 -1.76 -5.78
C VAL A 113 2.10 -3.17 -6.28
N GLY A 114 1.21 -3.28 -7.27
CA GLY A 114 0.97 -4.51 -8.00
C GLY A 114 1.37 -4.37 -9.47
N TYR A 115 1.89 -5.43 -10.08
CA TYR A 115 2.14 -5.43 -11.53
C TYR A 115 0.82 -5.47 -12.31
N ARG A 116 0.69 -4.58 -13.30
CA ARG A 116 -0.46 -4.56 -14.22
C ARG A 116 -0.28 -5.60 -15.31
N LYS A 117 -1.36 -6.29 -15.66
CA LYS A 117 -1.46 -6.93 -16.98
C LYS A 117 -1.70 -5.78 -17.96
N LEU A 118 -0.67 -5.39 -18.71
CA LEU A 118 -0.82 -4.36 -19.73
C LEU A 118 -1.93 -4.80 -20.71
N PRO A 119 -2.80 -3.89 -21.18
CA PRO A 119 -3.76 -4.23 -22.21
C PRO A 119 -2.99 -4.84 -23.40
N GLU A 120 -3.53 -5.92 -23.97
CA GLU A 120 -2.98 -6.46 -25.22
C GLU A 120 -2.85 -5.31 -26.22
N LYS A 121 -1.75 -5.28 -26.98
CA LYS A 121 -1.49 -4.24 -27.98
C LYS A 121 -2.79 -3.97 -28.74
N PRO A 122 -3.21 -2.69 -28.90
CA PRO A 122 -4.40 -2.40 -29.69
C PRO A 122 -4.23 -3.09 -31.03
N LYS A 123 -5.17 -3.98 -31.38
CA LYS A 123 -5.17 -4.63 -32.69
C LYS A 123 -5.24 -3.51 -33.71
N LEU A 124 -4.16 -3.31 -34.45
CA LEU A 124 -4.16 -2.35 -35.56
C LEU A 124 -5.33 -2.73 -36.46
N PRO A 125 -6.23 -1.78 -36.80
CA PRO A 125 -7.33 -2.08 -37.71
C PRO A 125 -6.76 -2.65 -39.01
N ASP A 126 -7.39 -3.70 -39.53
CA ASP A 126 -7.00 -4.33 -40.79
C ASP A 126 -6.96 -3.25 -41.88
N PRO A 127 -5.81 -3.02 -42.56
CA PRO A 127 -5.69 -2.00 -43.59
C PRO A 127 -6.67 -2.19 -44.77
N LEU A 128 -7.25 -3.38 -44.92
CA LEU A 128 -8.24 -3.70 -45.95
C LEU A 128 -9.70 -3.44 -45.52
N HIS A 129 -9.95 -3.26 -44.21
CA HIS A 129 -11.29 -3.04 -43.65
C HIS A 129 -11.24 -1.93 -42.59
N PRO A 130 -11.21 -0.65 -42.98
CA PRO A 130 -11.30 0.44 -42.02
C PRO A 130 -12.65 0.34 -41.27
N PRO A 131 -12.66 0.38 -39.92
CA PRO A 131 -13.91 0.42 -39.18
C PRO A 131 -14.68 1.69 -39.58
N ILE A 132 -15.98 1.55 -39.86
CA ILE A 132 -16.88 2.68 -40.11
C ILE A 132 -16.93 3.49 -38.82
N VAL A 133 -16.22 4.62 -38.80
CA VAL A 133 -16.15 5.49 -37.63
C VAL A 133 -17.50 6.22 -37.54
N PRO A 134 -18.28 6.08 -36.45
CA PRO A 134 -19.42 6.98 -36.23
C PRO A 134 -18.93 8.43 -36.17
N PRO A 135 -19.81 9.43 -36.41
CA PRO A 135 -19.42 10.84 -36.40
C PRO A 135 -18.60 11.14 -35.14
N ILE A 136 -17.46 11.81 -35.37
CA ILE A 136 -16.50 12.21 -34.33
C ILE A 136 -17.28 13.04 -33.31
N ASN A 137 -17.72 12.42 -32.21
CA ASN A 137 -18.03 13.16 -31.00
C ASN A 137 -16.77 14.01 -30.70
N PRO A 138 -16.92 15.28 -30.28
CA PRO A 138 -15.77 16.08 -29.89
C PRO A 138 -14.90 15.24 -28.95
N PRO A 139 -13.56 15.25 -29.12
CA PRO A 139 -12.69 14.40 -28.33
C PRO A 139 -13.11 14.58 -26.88
N LYS A 140 -13.51 13.50 -26.19
CA LYS A 140 -13.67 13.54 -24.74
C LYS A 140 -12.33 14.04 -24.22
N THR A 141 -12.30 15.31 -23.82
CA THR A 141 -11.09 16.04 -23.46
C THR A 141 -10.51 15.56 -22.12
N GLU A 142 -11.13 14.55 -21.53
CA GLU A 142 -10.64 13.83 -20.38
C GLU A 142 -10.04 12.53 -20.89
N GLN A 143 -8.71 12.50 -21.03
CA GLN A 143 -7.98 11.23 -21.07
C GLN A 143 -8.34 10.48 -19.77
N GLU A 144 -9.28 9.56 -19.88
CA GLU A 144 -9.67 8.68 -18.78
C GLU A 144 -8.40 7.95 -18.32
N TRP A 145 -8.01 8.18 -17.08
CA TRP A 145 -6.78 7.63 -16.52
C TRP A 145 -6.84 6.10 -16.56
N ASP A 146 -5.79 5.47 -17.09
CA ASP A 146 -5.76 4.05 -17.42
C ASP A 146 -5.60 3.12 -16.20
N GLY A 147 -5.50 3.67 -14.99
CA GLY A 147 -5.21 2.93 -13.77
C GLY A 147 -3.71 2.67 -13.52
N GLY A 148 -2.82 3.28 -14.32
CA GLY A 148 -1.37 3.20 -14.13
C GLY A 148 -0.90 4.01 -12.93
N LEU A 149 0.09 3.49 -12.19
CA LEU A 149 0.60 4.16 -11.00
C LEU A 149 1.17 5.53 -11.36
N MET A 150 0.74 6.56 -10.63
CA MET A 150 1.38 7.88 -10.67
C MET A 150 2.05 8.15 -9.33
N GLY A 151 3.18 8.84 -9.37
CA GLY A 151 3.93 9.17 -8.17
C GLY A 151 4.99 10.23 -8.45
N VAL A 152 5.90 10.35 -7.50
CA VAL A 152 6.97 11.36 -7.52
C VAL A 152 8.30 10.66 -7.43
N VAL A 153 9.20 10.96 -8.37
CA VAL A 153 10.61 10.59 -8.26
C VAL A 153 11.35 11.70 -7.54
N TYR A 154 12.01 11.34 -6.44
CA TYR A 154 12.94 12.19 -5.73
C TYR A 154 14.38 11.77 -6.07
N GLU A 155 15.24 12.74 -6.37
CA GLU A 155 16.67 12.54 -6.38
C GLU A 155 17.22 12.73 -4.96
N VAL A 156 17.81 11.70 -4.38
CA VAL A 156 18.33 11.72 -3.00
C VAL A 156 19.79 11.29 -2.96
N THR A 157 20.47 11.68 -1.88
CA THR A 157 21.83 11.20 -1.62
C THR A 157 21.82 9.71 -1.23
N GLU A 158 22.96 9.03 -1.28
CA GLU A 158 23.04 7.65 -0.79
C GLU A 158 22.78 7.54 0.72
N GLU A 159 23.09 8.57 1.50
CA GLU A 159 22.83 8.61 2.92
C GLU A 159 21.33 8.73 3.21
N ASP A 160 20.65 9.65 2.52
CA ASP A 160 19.21 9.78 2.56
C ASP A 160 18.52 8.50 2.09
N TRP A 161 19.04 7.86 1.05
CA TRP A 161 18.54 6.57 0.58
C TRP A 161 18.63 5.49 1.65
N ARG A 162 19.75 5.40 2.38
CA ARG A 162 19.89 4.48 3.52
C ARG A 162 18.88 4.80 4.63
N ASN A 163 18.63 6.09 4.91
CA ASN A 163 17.63 6.50 5.88
C ASN A 163 16.19 6.13 5.44
N ILE A 164 15.86 6.29 4.16
CA ILE A 164 14.58 5.85 3.60
C ILE A 164 14.43 4.33 3.74
N MET A 165 15.45 3.57 3.35
CA MET A 165 15.46 2.11 3.49
C MET A 165 15.23 1.68 4.94
N ARG A 166 15.87 2.34 5.90
CA ARG A 166 15.67 2.07 7.34
C ARG A 166 14.23 2.32 7.77
N THR A 167 13.68 3.49 7.44
CA THR A 167 12.35 3.94 7.92
C THR A 167 11.15 3.38 7.16
N GLU A 168 11.36 2.70 6.04
CA GLU A 168 10.30 1.99 5.30
C GLU A 168 10.33 0.47 5.54
N GLY A 169 11.31 -0.04 6.30
CA GLY A 169 11.57 -1.48 6.38
C GLY A 169 12.12 -2.06 5.07
N GLY A 170 12.87 -1.26 4.31
CA GLY A 170 13.56 -1.69 3.10
C GLY A 170 14.63 -2.75 3.41
N GLY A 171 14.51 -3.93 2.78
CA GLY A 171 15.36 -5.09 3.01
C GLY A 171 14.85 -6.04 4.10
N SER A 172 13.82 -5.66 4.86
CA SER A 172 13.10 -6.53 5.78
C SER A 172 11.65 -6.71 5.35
N GLY A 173 10.82 -5.67 5.23
CA GLY A 173 9.42 -5.77 4.78
C GLY A 173 9.14 -5.38 3.32
N TYR A 174 10.00 -4.57 2.71
CA TYR A 174 9.96 -4.26 1.28
C TYR A 174 11.26 -4.70 0.59
N GLN A 175 11.16 -5.20 -0.64
CA GLN A 175 12.30 -5.37 -1.54
C GLN A 175 12.46 -4.15 -2.44
N GLU A 176 13.71 -3.83 -2.78
CA GLU A 176 14.04 -2.81 -3.78
C GLU A 176 13.82 -3.39 -5.19
N ILE A 177 13.08 -2.67 -6.03
CA ILE A 177 12.93 -2.98 -7.46
C ILE A 177 13.26 -1.75 -8.31
N MET A 178 13.75 -1.98 -9.53
CA MET A 178 13.94 -0.94 -10.54
C MET A 178 12.73 -0.90 -11.46
N VAL A 179 12.19 0.29 -11.70
CA VAL A 179 10.99 0.48 -12.54
C VAL A 179 11.21 1.59 -13.58
N PRO A 180 10.73 1.39 -14.82
CA PRO A 180 10.71 2.44 -15.83
C PRO A 180 9.61 3.47 -15.52
N CYS A 181 10.03 4.72 -15.43
CA CYS A 181 9.18 5.87 -15.17
C CYS A 181 9.09 6.74 -16.43
N LEU A 182 7.88 7.16 -16.77
CA LEU A 182 7.62 8.16 -17.80
C LEU A 182 7.53 9.54 -17.14
N PRO A 183 8.40 10.50 -17.48
CA PRO A 183 8.35 11.82 -16.87
C PRO A 183 7.09 12.56 -17.29
N MET A 184 6.38 13.12 -16.31
CA MET A 184 5.25 14.01 -16.51
C MET A 184 5.77 15.45 -16.32
N PRO A 185 5.82 16.26 -17.39
CA PRO A 185 6.23 17.65 -17.24
C PRO A 185 5.26 18.34 -16.27
N ALA A 186 5.81 19.12 -15.33
CA ALA A 186 4.99 20.05 -14.55
C ALA A 186 4.18 20.89 -15.53
N ASP A 187 2.90 21.13 -15.24
CA ASP A 187 1.97 21.80 -16.15
C ASP A 187 2.50 23.21 -16.46
N VAL A 188 3.31 23.31 -17.51
CA VAL A 188 3.84 24.57 -18.00
C VAL A 188 2.69 25.12 -18.80
N GLY A 189 2.05 26.18 -18.28
CA GLY A 189 1.03 26.91 -18.99
C GLY A 189 1.42 27.11 -20.46
N VAL A 190 0.41 26.98 -21.33
CA VAL A 190 0.43 27.07 -22.80
C VAL A 190 1.83 27.35 -23.36
N PRO A 191 2.49 26.35 -24.01
CA PRO A 191 3.81 26.59 -24.57
C PRO A 191 3.76 27.78 -25.54
N GLU A 192 4.53 28.83 -25.25
CA GLU A 192 4.69 30.01 -26.13
C GLU A 192 5.26 29.63 -27.51
N LYS A 193 5.76 28.40 -27.66
CA LYS A 193 6.27 27.86 -28.92
C LYS A 193 5.26 26.90 -29.53
N PRO A 194 4.97 27.02 -30.85
CA PRO A 194 4.09 26.09 -31.54
C PRO A 194 4.57 24.65 -31.33
N PHE A 195 3.64 23.76 -31.00
CA PHE A 195 3.89 22.34 -30.80
C PHE A 195 4.75 21.78 -31.95
N PRO A 196 5.85 21.06 -31.67
CA PRO A 196 6.55 20.35 -32.73
C PRO A 196 5.57 19.39 -33.43
N PRO A 197 5.70 19.19 -34.76
CA PRO A 197 4.74 18.42 -35.58
C PRO A 197 4.63 16.93 -35.20
N VAL A 198 5.46 16.45 -34.27
CA VAL A 198 5.38 15.13 -33.66
C VAL A 198 5.52 15.33 -32.13
N PRO A 199 4.57 14.87 -31.30
CA PRO A 199 4.78 14.86 -29.86
C PRO A 199 5.97 13.94 -29.58
N THR A 200 7.12 14.52 -29.22
CA THR A 200 8.28 13.75 -28.79
C THR A 200 7.90 13.04 -27.50
N LEU A 201 7.67 11.73 -27.58
CA LEU A 201 7.33 10.92 -26.41
C LEU A 201 8.42 11.10 -25.35
N PRO A 202 8.07 11.44 -24.09
CA PRO A 202 9.04 11.56 -23.03
C PRO A 202 9.82 10.24 -22.88
N LYS A 203 11.16 10.33 -22.92
CA LYS A 203 12.04 9.15 -22.81
C LYS A 203 11.91 8.55 -21.40
N PRO A 204 11.66 7.24 -21.28
CA PRO A 204 11.60 6.58 -19.97
C PRO A 204 12.98 6.58 -19.30
N PHE A 205 12.97 6.60 -17.97
CA PHE A 205 14.18 6.44 -17.15
C PHE A 205 13.89 5.48 -15.99
N LEU A 206 14.93 4.90 -15.42
CA LEU A 206 14.81 3.93 -14.33
C LEU A 206 14.89 4.62 -12.96
N ALA A 207 13.97 4.28 -12.07
CA ALA A 207 13.99 4.67 -10.67
C ALA A 207 13.89 3.46 -9.75
N ARG A 208 14.47 3.57 -8.55
CA ARG A 208 14.31 2.61 -7.46
C ARG A 208 12.99 2.83 -6.77
N THR A 209 12.32 1.76 -6.39
CA THR A 209 11.15 1.82 -5.51
C THR A 209 11.09 0.62 -4.58
N LEU A 210 10.20 0.70 -3.60
CA LEU A 210 9.98 -0.33 -2.60
C LEU A 210 8.73 -1.12 -2.93
N TYR A 211 8.84 -2.44 -3.00
CA TYR A 211 7.72 -3.34 -3.30
C TYR A 211 7.66 -4.46 -2.24
N ALA A 212 6.49 -4.77 -1.71
CA ALA A 212 6.31 -5.91 -0.82
C ALA A 212 5.67 -7.06 -1.64
N PRO A 213 6.40 -8.16 -1.92
CA PRO A 213 5.87 -9.22 -2.76
C PRO A 213 4.74 -9.96 -2.06
N TYR A 214 3.62 -10.10 -2.77
CA TYR A 214 2.55 -10.99 -2.35
C TYR A 214 2.95 -12.43 -2.67
N ILE A 215 3.30 -13.22 -1.66
CA ILE A 215 3.65 -14.64 -1.81
C ILE A 215 2.38 -15.44 -1.50
N PRO A 216 1.73 -16.08 -2.49
CA PRO A 216 0.58 -16.93 -2.24
C PRO A 216 0.99 -18.14 -1.39
N LEU A 217 0.22 -18.43 -0.35
CA LEU A 217 0.31 -19.72 0.33
C LEU A 217 -0.42 -20.74 -0.56
N GLU A 218 0.32 -21.54 -1.34
CA GLU A 218 -0.28 -22.62 -2.10
C GLU A 218 -1.01 -23.58 -1.13
N PRO A 219 -2.33 -23.81 -1.32
CA PRO A 219 -3.13 -24.64 -0.42
C PRO A 219 -2.70 -26.12 -0.44
N ASP A 220 -1.94 -26.54 -1.46
CA ASP A 220 -1.65 -27.95 -1.77
C ASP A 220 -0.23 -28.41 -1.35
N SER A 221 0.56 -27.54 -0.71
CA SER A 221 1.86 -27.97 -0.18
C SER A 221 1.71 -28.54 1.22
N ASP A 222 1.25 -29.80 1.29
CA ASP A 222 1.09 -30.65 2.48
C ASP A 222 2.40 -30.86 3.30
N LYS A 223 3.47 -30.14 2.95
CA LYS A 223 4.82 -30.21 3.53
C LYS A 223 5.29 -28.90 4.16
N ARG A 224 4.57 -27.78 4.03
CA ARG A 224 4.93 -26.54 4.76
C ARG A 224 4.26 -26.55 6.12
N SER A 225 5.08 -26.74 7.15
CA SER A 225 4.66 -26.77 8.55
C SER A 225 3.80 -25.56 8.88
N TRP A 226 2.75 -25.75 9.67
CA TRP A 226 1.82 -24.69 10.07
C TRP A 226 2.52 -23.44 10.64
N TRP A 227 3.73 -23.59 11.17
CA TRP A 227 4.61 -22.50 11.64
C TRP A 227 5.07 -21.54 10.54
N THR A 228 5.10 -21.95 9.27
CA THR A 228 5.57 -21.11 8.15
C THR A 228 4.73 -19.84 7.97
N ARG A 229 3.44 -19.88 8.36
CA ARG A 229 2.55 -18.69 8.40
C ARG A 229 3.06 -17.59 9.36
N PHE A 230 3.82 -17.99 10.38
CA PHE A 230 4.39 -17.08 11.37
C PHE A 230 5.78 -16.57 10.95
N VAL A 231 6.40 -17.17 9.91
CA VAL A 231 7.73 -16.76 9.40
C VAL A 231 7.61 -15.83 8.20
N ILE A 232 6.60 -16.02 7.34
CA ILE A 232 6.39 -15.22 6.12
C ILE A 232 5.61 -13.91 6.42
N GLY A 233 5.05 -13.79 7.63
CA GLY A 233 4.23 -12.65 8.04
C GLY A 233 2.74 -12.85 7.72
N PRO A 234 1.88 -11.88 8.11
CA PRO A 234 0.43 -12.01 7.96
C PRO A 234 0.04 -12.05 6.48
N HIS A 235 -0.34 -13.23 6.00
CA HIS A 235 -0.90 -13.40 4.66
C HIS A 235 -2.40 -13.09 4.70
N ARG A 236 -2.83 -12.03 4.00
CA ARG A 236 -4.27 -11.74 3.83
C ARG A 236 -4.81 -12.55 2.63
N PRO A 237 -5.91 -13.31 2.81
CA PRO A 237 -6.48 -14.13 1.72
C PRO A 237 -6.98 -13.32 0.52
N LYS A 238 -7.32 -12.05 0.74
CA LYS A 238 -7.85 -11.13 -0.28
C LYS A 238 -7.08 -9.81 -0.22
N PRO A 239 -6.14 -9.57 -1.15
CA PRO A 239 -5.28 -8.37 -1.12
C PRO A 239 -6.08 -7.06 -1.26
N ASP A 240 -7.19 -7.08 -2.00
CA ASP A 240 -8.02 -5.88 -2.25
C ASP A 240 -9.15 -5.67 -1.20
N TYR A 241 -9.13 -6.42 -0.09
CA TYR A 241 -10.23 -6.40 0.89
C TYR A 241 -10.14 -5.23 1.87
N ALA A 242 -8.94 -5.02 2.42
CA ALA A 242 -8.70 -4.10 3.51
C ALA A 242 -8.76 -2.64 3.05
N GLN A 243 -9.25 -1.77 3.93
CA GLN A 243 -9.34 -0.34 3.70
C GLN A 243 -8.25 0.38 4.51
N PRO A 244 -7.48 1.29 3.88
CA PRO A 244 -6.50 2.10 4.58
C PRO A 244 -7.18 3.08 5.55
N SER A 245 -6.46 3.53 6.57
CA SER A 245 -7.00 4.52 7.53
C SER A 245 -7.25 5.86 6.85
N ALA A 246 -8.24 6.63 7.35
CA ALA A 246 -8.51 7.98 6.86
C ALA A 246 -7.27 8.90 6.95
N ARG A 247 -6.50 8.74 8.04
CA ARG A 247 -5.23 9.46 8.24
C ARG A 247 -4.21 9.10 7.16
N TYR A 248 -4.06 7.82 6.83
CA TYR A 248 -3.10 7.37 5.83
C TYR A 248 -3.50 7.81 4.41
N LEU A 249 -4.78 7.68 4.04
CA LEU A 249 -5.28 8.18 2.75
C LEU A 249 -5.08 9.67 2.59
N LYS A 250 -5.28 10.44 3.67
CA LYS A 250 -5.01 11.88 3.66
C LYS A 250 -3.57 12.19 3.26
N LEU A 251 -2.57 11.42 3.71
CA LEU A 251 -1.18 11.62 3.29
C LEU A 251 -0.99 11.41 1.78
N LEU A 252 -1.66 10.42 1.18
CA LEU A 252 -1.57 10.21 -0.27
C LEU A 252 -2.25 11.34 -1.04
N GLN A 253 -3.43 11.78 -0.58
CA GLN A 253 -4.18 12.88 -1.19
C GLN A 253 -3.44 14.22 -1.07
N ASP A 254 -2.90 14.53 0.12
CA ASP A 254 -2.12 15.74 0.34
C ASP A 254 -0.83 15.72 -0.48
N GLY A 255 -0.11 14.59 -0.54
CA GLY A 255 1.07 14.46 -1.40
C GLY A 255 0.74 14.62 -2.89
N ALA A 256 -0.35 14.02 -3.37
CA ALA A 256 -0.78 14.18 -4.75
C ALA A 256 -1.13 15.64 -5.10
N ARG A 257 -1.76 16.35 -4.16
CA ARG A 257 -2.10 17.78 -4.29
C ARG A 257 -0.86 18.67 -4.22
N GLU A 258 0.02 18.44 -3.25
CA GLU A 258 1.27 19.18 -3.05
C GLU A 258 2.16 19.14 -4.29
N HIS A 259 2.13 18.03 -5.01
CA HIS A 259 2.90 17.81 -6.24
C HIS A 259 2.14 18.15 -7.52
N ASP A 260 0.89 18.62 -7.46
CA ASP A 260 0.06 18.87 -8.64
C ASP A 260 0.00 17.66 -9.59
N LEU A 261 -0.20 16.44 -9.05
CA LEU A 261 -0.45 15.25 -9.86
C LEU A 261 -1.74 15.43 -10.69
N PRO A 262 -1.90 14.74 -11.84
CA PRO A 262 -3.09 14.89 -12.69
C PRO A 262 -4.41 14.75 -11.91
N LEU A 263 -5.38 15.63 -12.20
CA LEU A 263 -6.67 15.68 -11.49
C LEU A 263 -7.38 14.32 -11.46
N ALA A 264 -7.37 13.57 -12.57
CA ALA A 264 -7.95 12.23 -12.63
C ALA A 264 -7.35 11.26 -11.59
N TYR A 265 -6.05 11.39 -11.27
CA TYR A 265 -5.41 10.59 -10.23
C TYR A 265 -5.73 11.11 -8.82
N GLN A 266 -5.84 12.42 -8.64
CA GLN A 266 -6.30 13.01 -7.37
C GLN A 266 -7.73 12.57 -7.06
N ASP A 267 -8.62 12.56 -8.05
CA ASP A 267 -10.01 12.10 -7.93
C ASP A 267 -10.06 10.60 -7.62
N TYR A 268 -9.20 9.80 -8.25
CA TYR A 268 -9.06 8.39 -7.89
C TYR A 268 -8.68 8.20 -6.42
N LEU A 269 -7.66 8.90 -5.92
CA LEU A 269 -7.26 8.82 -4.51
C LEU A 269 -8.36 9.35 -3.57
N ALA A 270 -9.13 10.35 -4.00
CA ALA A 270 -10.27 10.89 -3.26
C ALA A 270 -11.48 9.93 -3.22
N SER A 271 -11.66 9.12 -4.25
CA SER A 271 -12.75 8.13 -4.35
C SER A 271 -12.59 6.93 -3.41
N MET A 272 -11.39 6.72 -2.85
CA MET A 272 -11.10 5.58 -1.98
C MET A 272 -11.82 5.68 -0.65
N GLN A 273 -12.48 4.60 -0.25
CA GLN A 273 -13.17 4.53 1.04
C GLN A 273 -12.18 4.30 2.20
N PRO A 274 -12.06 5.22 3.17
CA PRO A 274 -11.26 4.99 4.37
C PRO A 274 -11.91 3.97 5.30
N TYR A 275 -11.09 3.25 6.05
CA TYR A 275 -11.54 2.47 7.19
C TYR A 275 -12.05 3.39 8.32
N THR A 276 -13.24 3.09 8.82
CA THR A 276 -13.83 3.73 9.99
C THR A 276 -14.50 2.70 10.91
N ALA A 277 -14.22 2.79 12.21
CA ALA A 277 -14.92 2.00 13.21
C ALA A 277 -16.33 2.59 13.41
N THR A 278 -17.35 1.96 12.83
CA THR A 278 -18.72 2.46 12.83
C THR A 278 -19.48 2.08 14.10
N THR A 279 -19.17 0.93 14.70
CA THR A 279 -19.88 0.43 15.88
C THR A 279 -19.14 0.71 17.19
N LEU A 280 -19.89 0.85 18.30
CA LEU A 280 -19.31 0.91 19.65
C LEU A 280 -18.49 -0.35 19.99
N ARG A 281 -18.96 -1.51 19.49
CA ARG A 281 -18.30 -2.79 19.64
C ARG A 281 -16.90 -2.80 19.01
N GLN A 282 -16.76 -2.28 17.79
CA GLN A 282 -15.46 -2.12 17.13
C GLN A 282 -14.56 -1.16 17.90
N LYS A 283 -15.09 -0.05 18.46
CA LYS A 283 -14.28 0.89 19.27
C LYS A 283 -13.77 0.26 20.56
N ILE A 284 -14.59 -0.54 21.24
CA ILE A 284 -14.16 -1.31 22.42
C ILE A 284 -13.11 -2.33 22.00
N GLY A 285 -13.35 -3.07 20.92
CA GLY A 285 -12.40 -4.04 20.36
C GLY A 285 -11.06 -3.41 20.00
N GLN A 286 -11.08 -2.24 19.35
CA GLN A 286 -9.91 -1.45 19.03
C GLN A 286 -9.08 -1.14 20.28
N ASN A 287 -9.72 -0.60 21.32
CA ASN A 287 -9.01 -0.22 22.55
C ASN A 287 -8.43 -1.45 23.27
N LEU A 288 -9.19 -2.55 23.36
CA LEU A 288 -8.70 -3.80 23.96
C LEU A 288 -7.55 -4.41 23.16
N PHE A 289 -7.66 -4.39 21.83
CA PHE A 289 -6.63 -4.90 20.93
C PHE A 289 -5.34 -4.09 21.05
N LEU A 290 -5.43 -2.76 21.05
CA LEU A 290 -4.30 -1.87 21.24
C LEU A 290 -3.70 -2.01 22.64
N LEU A 291 -4.52 -2.09 23.69
CA LEU A 291 -4.04 -2.27 25.06
C LEU A 291 -3.22 -3.56 25.22
N PHE A 292 -3.63 -4.64 24.55
CA PHE A 292 -2.94 -5.92 24.62
C PHE A 292 -1.68 -5.96 23.73
N TRP A 293 -1.77 -5.54 22.47
CA TRP A 293 -0.69 -5.70 21.49
C TRP A 293 0.30 -4.53 21.46
N ALA A 294 -0.15 -3.29 21.68
CA ALA A 294 0.72 -2.11 21.53
C ALA A 294 1.94 -2.10 22.47
N PRO A 295 1.84 -2.44 23.77
CA PRO A 295 3.02 -2.45 24.65
C PRO A 295 4.13 -3.38 24.15
N MET A 296 3.76 -4.54 23.63
CA MET A 296 4.70 -5.52 23.08
C MET A 296 5.30 -5.04 21.76
N LEU A 297 4.49 -4.44 20.88
CA LEU A 297 4.97 -3.84 19.64
C LEU A 297 5.94 -2.68 19.91
N LEU A 298 5.64 -1.81 20.87
CA LEU A 298 6.51 -0.70 21.29
C LEU A 298 7.83 -1.20 21.90
N TRP A 299 7.79 -2.31 22.64
CA TRP A 299 9.00 -2.94 23.18
C TRP A 299 9.89 -3.50 22.06
N PHE A 300 9.31 -4.23 21.10
CA PHE A 300 10.06 -4.72 19.94
C PHE A 300 10.62 -3.56 19.10
N PHE A 301 9.86 -2.48 18.95
CA PHE A 301 10.33 -1.24 18.32
C PHE A 301 11.60 -0.67 19.00
N GLY A 302 11.61 -0.54 20.32
CA GLY A 302 12.78 -0.04 21.06
C GLY A 302 14.02 -0.93 20.88
N ILE A 303 13.81 -2.23 20.72
CA ILE A 303 14.90 -3.19 20.48
C ILE A 303 15.38 -3.14 19.03
N THR A 304 14.48 -3.05 18.05
CA THR A 304 14.89 -3.02 16.62
C THR A 304 15.64 -1.77 16.26
N THR A 305 15.25 -0.61 16.81
CA THR A 305 15.99 0.64 16.61
C THR A 305 17.41 0.57 17.18
N PHE A 306 17.60 -0.14 18.29
CA PHE A 306 18.91 -0.39 18.89
C PHE A 306 19.74 -1.43 18.11
N LEU A 307 19.09 -2.44 17.53
CA LEU A 307 19.75 -3.55 16.82
C LEU A 307 19.89 -3.35 15.31
N ALA A 308 19.30 -2.29 14.74
CA ALA A 308 19.37 -2.04 13.30
C ALA A 308 20.81 -1.67 12.90
N ASP A 309 21.34 -2.37 11.90
CA ASP A 309 22.64 -2.06 11.31
C ASP A 309 22.61 -0.68 10.62
N GLU A 310 23.78 -0.15 10.23
CA GLU A 310 23.93 1.10 9.46
C GLU A 310 23.14 1.11 8.12
N ARG A 311 22.71 -0.07 7.65
CA ARG A 311 21.87 -0.25 6.45
C ARG A 311 20.37 -0.31 6.77
N GLY A 312 19.98 -0.12 8.03
CA GLY A 312 18.59 -0.25 8.51
C GLY A 312 18.07 -1.68 8.56
N ARG A 313 18.95 -2.68 8.48
CA ARG A 313 18.58 -4.09 8.51
C ARG A 313 18.58 -4.58 9.94
N VAL A 314 17.50 -5.21 10.37
CA VAL A 314 17.44 -5.91 11.65
C VAL A 314 18.03 -7.32 11.50
N PRO A 315 18.66 -7.88 12.56
CA PRO A 315 19.14 -9.25 12.56
C PRO A 315 18.03 -10.25 12.20
N ARG A 316 18.38 -11.32 11.46
CA ARG A 316 17.40 -12.31 10.98
C ARG A 316 16.54 -12.92 12.08
N TRP A 317 17.15 -13.20 13.24
CA TRP A 317 16.40 -13.73 14.39
C TRP A 317 15.34 -12.74 14.87
N ALA A 318 15.65 -11.44 14.90
CA ALA A 318 14.73 -10.39 15.33
C ALA A 318 13.59 -10.23 14.31
N ALA A 319 13.90 -10.22 13.00
CA ALA A 319 12.89 -10.19 11.94
C ALA A 319 11.92 -11.37 12.01
N ASN A 320 12.43 -12.58 12.27
CA ASN A 320 11.60 -13.78 12.42
C ASN A 320 10.71 -13.71 13.68
N THR A 321 11.25 -13.21 14.79
CA THR A 321 10.47 -13.02 16.03
C THR A 321 9.34 -12.01 15.83
N ILE A 322 9.62 -10.88 15.18
CA ILE A 322 8.61 -9.84 14.88
C ILE A 322 7.54 -10.38 13.93
N SER A 323 7.95 -11.13 12.90
CA SER A 323 7.02 -11.79 11.97
C SER A 323 6.12 -12.77 12.71
N GLY A 324 6.69 -13.55 13.64
CA GLY A 324 5.94 -14.47 14.47
C GLY A 324 4.93 -13.75 15.35
N LEU A 325 5.35 -12.67 15.98
CA LEU A 325 4.49 -11.82 16.80
C LEU A 325 3.32 -11.25 16.01
N PHE A 326 3.59 -10.63 14.85
CA PHE A 326 2.57 -10.11 13.96
C PHE A 326 1.64 -11.23 13.46
N GLY A 327 2.17 -12.41 13.17
CA GLY A 327 1.38 -13.58 12.80
C GLY A 327 0.42 -14.01 13.91
N VAL A 328 0.87 -14.05 15.18
CA VAL A 328 -0.01 -14.37 16.33
C VAL A 328 -1.04 -13.27 16.55
N MET A 329 -0.64 -12.00 16.41
CA MET A 329 -1.53 -10.85 16.48
C MET A 329 -2.67 -10.96 15.46
N TRP A 330 -2.33 -11.18 14.20
CA TRP A 330 -3.32 -11.36 13.13
C TRP A 330 -4.15 -12.63 13.30
N TYR A 331 -3.56 -13.73 13.78
CA TYR A 331 -4.31 -14.95 14.11
C TYR A 331 -5.34 -14.71 15.22
N SER A 332 -4.96 -13.98 16.28
CA SER A 332 -5.88 -13.60 17.36
C SER A 332 -7.01 -12.72 16.84
N TYR A 333 -6.71 -11.84 15.88
CA TYR A 333 -7.71 -11.02 15.23
C TYR A 333 -8.69 -11.86 14.40
N ASP A 334 -8.18 -12.70 13.49
CA ASP A 334 -8.98 -13.49 12.55
C ASP A 334 -9.83 -14.57 13.26
N LYS A 335 -9.39 -15.06 14.43
CA LYS A 335 -10.11 -16.12 15.18
C LYS A 335 -10.98 -15.64 16.32
N ILE A 336 -10.69 -14.47 16.89
CA ILE A 336 -11.35 -14.00 18.10
C ILE A 336 -11.93 -12.61 17.86
N PHE A 337 -11.08 -11.61 17.59
CA PHE A 337 -11.56 -10.22 17.60
C PHE A 337 -12.57 -9.92 16.49
N ILE A 338 -12.38 -10.43 15.27
CA ILE A 338 -13.32 -10.13 14.18
C ILE A 338 -14.74 -10.65 14.46
N PHE A 339 -14.86 -11.77 15.17
CA PHE A 339 -16.15 -12.35 15.58
C PHE A 339 -16.75 -11.63 16.79
N ILE A 340 -15.90 -11.22 17.74
CA ILE A 340 -16.31 -10.63 19.02
C ILE A 340 -16.46 -9.11 18.96
N PHE A 341 -15.83 -8.42 18.02
CA PHE A 341 -15.83 -6.96 17.98
C PHE A 341 -16.24 -6.38 16.62
N GLY A 342 -16.25 -7.18 15.56
CA GLY A 342 -16.57 -6.73 14.21
C GLY A 342 -15.32 -6.57 13.36
N ASP A 343 -15.50 -6.08 12.13
CA ASP A 343 -14.41 -5.99 11.16
C ASP A 343 -13.46 -4.83 11.49
N GLY A 344 -12.18 -5.12 11.67
CA GLY A 344 -11.13 -4.14 11.93
C GLY A 344 -10.33 -3.75 10.69
N GLU A 345 -10.69 -4.24 9.51
CA GLU A 345 -10.03 -3.96 8.23
C GLU A 345 -10.92 -3.24 7.24
N ARG A 346 -12.25 -3.35 7.39
CA ARG A 346 -13.22 -2.73 6.50
C ARG A 346 -14.33 -2.04 7.28
N THR A 347 -14.73 -0.87 6.80
CA THR A 347 -15.92 -0.17 7.28
C THR A 347 -17.14 -1.05 7.07
N GLN A 348 -17.90 -1.32 8.13
CA GLN A 348 -19.14 -2.08 8.07
C GLN A 348 -20.32 -1.14 7.82
N ASP A 349 -21.12 -1.45 6.79
CA ASP A 349 -22.41 -0.80 6.58
C ASP A 349 -23.40 -1.27 7.64
N SER A 350 -24.15 -0.34 8.23
CA SER A 350 -25.16 -0.61 9.26
C SER A 350 -26.22 -1.65 8.83
N LYS A 351 -26.41 -1.85 7.52
CA LYS A 351 -27.33 -2.85 6.95
C LYS A 351 -26.79 -4.29 7.02
N ASP A 352 -25.48 -4.51 6.98
CA ASP A 352 -24.89 -5.86 7.01
C ASP A 352 -24.95 -6.49 8.39
N GLU A 353 -24.94 -5.68 9.44
CA GLU A 353 -25.15 -6.16 10.81
C GLU A 353 -26.56 -6.76 11.00
N SER A 354 -27.57 -6.22 10.30
CA SER A 354 -28.94 -6.76 10.30
C SER A 354 -29.06 -8.13 9.61
N LYS A 355 -28.31 -8.35 8.53
CA LYS A 355 -28.25 -9.63 7.82
C LYS A 355 -27.52 -10.69 8.63
N ARG A 356 -26.40 -10.31 9.27
CA ARG A 356 -25.64 -11.22 10.14
C ARG A 356 -26.45 -11.58 11.40
N ARG A 357 -27.17 -10.62 11.99
CA ARG A 357 -28.16 -10.86 13.07
C ARG A 357 -29.29 -11.78 12.63
N LYS A 358 -29.87 -11.59 11.44
CA LYS A 358 -30.90 -12.50 10.90
C LYS A 358 -30.34 -13.90 10.62
N SER A 359 -29.13 -14.03 10.10
CA SER A 359 -28.50 -15.36 9.91
C SER A 359 -28.21 -16.08 11.22
N PHE A 360 -27.92 -15.32 12.29
CA PHE A 360 -27.72 -15.88 13.63
C PHE A 360 -29.06 -16.21 14.30
N SER A 361 -30.08 -15.36 14.16
CA SER A 361 -31.41 -15.66 14.73
C SER A 361 -32.12 -16.80 13.99
N LEU A 362 -31.88 -16.98 12.69
CA LEU A 362 -32.40 -18.11 11.93
C LEU A 362 -31.63 -19.42 12.23
N GLY A 363 -30.41 -19.33 12.76
CA GLY A 363 -29.64 -20.47 13.27
C GLY A 363 -29.97 -20.87 14.72
N THR A 364 -30.88 -20.16 15.38
CA THR A 364 -31.39 -20.50 16.73
C THR A 364 -32.90 -20.73 16.75
N VAL A 365 -33.52 -21.03 15.59
CA VAL A 365 -34.88 -21.58 15.53
C VAL A 365 -34.77 -23.01 15.03
N GLY A 366 -34.49 -23.90 15.97
CA GLY A 366 -34.43 -25.33 15.75
C GLY A 366 -34.48 -26.01 17.09
N THR A 367 -35.70 -26.18 17.62
CA THR A 367 -36.17 -27.20 18.59
C THR A 367 -37.51 -26.78 19.20
N ASP A 368 -38.53 -26.55 18.37
CA ASP A 368 -39.95 -26.54 18.85
C ASP A 368 -40.70 -27.83 18.48
N GLU A 369 -40.12 -28.72 17.64
CA GLU A 369 -40.72 -30.03 17.36
C GLU A 369 -40.37 -31.09 18.42
N GLU A 370 -39.24 -30.96 19.13
CA GLU A 370 -38.81 -31.93 20.16
C GLU A 370 -39.53 -31.71 21.51
N LYS A 371 -40.08 -30.51 21.75
CA LYS A 371 -40.93 -30.22 22.91
C LYS A 371 -42.38 -30.64 22.73
N ALA A 372 -42.84 -30.86 21.49
CA ALA A 372 -44.19 -31.33 21.22
C ALA A 372 -44.33 -32.85 21.38
N SER A 373 -43.27 -33.62 21.11
CA SER A 373 -43.28 -35.09 21.29
C SER A 373 -43.18 -35.52 22.76
N LEU A 374 -42.55 -34.71 23.62
CA LEU A 374 -42.41 -34.99 25.06
C LEU A 374 -43.66 -34.68 25.89
N MET A 375 -44.69 -34.04 25.31
CA MET A 375 -45.98 -33.78 25.97
C MET A 375 -47.07 -34.77 25.55
N GLN A 376 -46.81 -35.62 24.53
CA GLN A 376 -47.74 -36.68 24.11
C GLN A 376 -47.47 -38.03 24.81
N GLU A 377 -46.22 -38.30 25.21
CA GLU A 377 -45.91 -39.52 26.00
C GLU A 377 -46.35 -39.44 27.47
N SER A 378 -46.71 -38.26 27.98
CA SER A 378 -47.21 -38.10 29.37
C SER A 378 -48.72 -38.21 29.51
N GLU A 379 -49.48 -38.28 28.42
CA GLU A 379 -50.95 -38.44 28.45
C GLU A 379 -51.42 -39.88 28.12
N GLU A 380 -50.53 -40.80 27.75
CA GLU A 380 -50.88 -42.23 27.52
C GLU A 380 -50.56 -43.17 28.71
N GLU A 381 -50.07 -42.66 29.84
CA GLU A 381 -49.88 -43.44 31.09
C GLU A 381 -50.92 -43.15 32.20
N GLU A 382 -51.93 -42.31 31.94
CA GLU A 382 -53.11 -42.15 32.81
C GLU A 382 -54.42 -42.36 32.02
N GLU A 383 -54.67 -43.59 31.56
CA GLU A 383 -56.04 -44.13 31.37
C GLU A 383 -56.13 -45.63 31.63
#